data_AF-A0A9J7MQM5-F1
#
_entry.id   AF-A0A9J7MQM5-F1
#
_cell.length_a   1.000
_cell.length_b   1.000
_cell.length_c   1.000
_cell.angle_alpha   90.00
_cell.angle_beta   90.00
_cell.angle_gamma   90.00
#
_symmetry.space_group_name_H-M   'P 1'
#
loop_
_entity.id
_entity.type
_entity.pdbx_description
1 polymer ?
#
loop_
_entity_poly.entity_id
_entity_poly.type
_entity_poly.pdbx_seq_one_letter_code
_entity_poly.pdbx_strand_id
1 'polypeptide(L)'
;MDLHELFLACRKGDLSRVKHLVEQKEVDLNVRDRWDSTPLYYACLCGHEDLVEYLLDKGARCEANTFDGERCLYGALNDRIRNMLKNYKQVTSQTLRRDNYDEFLRKLLELGNYEDVEFEVHDEVFTAHKCILSARSGYFAEMLQTKWKNKAHVQIKHSLVNPSAFRSVLQYLYTGRLDTDVYNVEDCIRLAKQCRLGKLIDELEKRLKAVYDFVSTKPGTHVTMISVEHEGLYNQDLCEDFGRLAESCMPPELGNWVTSGVLPFFCSPEDEDKTAYDDVCFEVESHRFYCHKVFLCGRSDYFKALLIDHFSERPKEDSETEAPIPVVELHDVSAYVFSRVLYYIYQDSTEVSPDHVFEVLRVADMYLLPGLKRQCANVISQHLDENNVIPVLRASRLFELPRLEDQCTEYMAKVLDKLVETDDFADLVREDAAQVEAREETDSIPVVDDIRYHITSNVQTYSALDEANQKLAALDWLLDRLGLEG
;
A
#
# COMPACT_ATOMS: atom_id res chain seq x y z
N MET A 1 21.80 8.27 -7.51
CA MET A 1 21.97 9.74 -7.53
C MET A 1 21.12 10.42 -6.44
N ASP A 2 19.98 9.82 -6.13
CA ASP A 2 18.88 10.47 -5.43
C ASP A 2 19.11 10.69 -3.94
N LEU A 3 19.96 9.88 -3.29
CA LEU A 3 20.35 10.09 -1.89
C LEU A 3 21.19 11.35 -1.72
N HIS A 4 22.25 11.49 -2.52
CA HIS A 4 23.10 12.68 -2.49
C HIS A 4 22.30 13.94 -2.80
N GLU A 5 21.39 13.82 -3.77
CA GLU A 5 20.52 14.91 -4.18
C GLU A 5 19.47 15.25 -3.11
N LEU A 6 18.90 14.26 -2.43
CA LEU A 6 18.01 14.45 -1.29
C LEU A 6 18.71 15.21 -0.17
N PHE A 7 19.95 14.83 0.19
CA PHE A 7 20.74 15.55 1.19
C PHE A 7 21.04 16.98 0.76
N LEU A 8 21.40 17.20 -0.51
CA LEU A 8 21.68 18.53 -1.04
C LEU A 8 20.43 19.41 -1.08
N ALA A 9 19.31 18.87 -1.53
CA ALA A 9 18.01 19.53 -1.56
C ALA A 9 17.53 19.87 -0.15
N CYS A 10 17.73 18.97 0.82
CA CYS A 10 17.41 19.23 2.22
C CYS A 10 18.28 20.31 2.85
N ARG A 11 19.56 20.39 2.46
CA ARG A 11 20.46 21.46 2.90
C ARG A 11 20.08 22.82 2.29
N LYS A 12 19.65 22.82 1.03
CA LYS A 12 19.23 24.04 0.30
C LYS A 12 17.81 24.49 0.63
N GLY A 13 16.97 23.61 1.17
CA GLY A 13 15.55 23.90 1.43
C GLY A 13 14.68 23.77 0.18
N ASP A 14 15.12 23.02 -0.83
CA ASP A 14 14.40 22.86 -2.09
C ASP A 14 13.25 21.87 -1.94
N LEU A 15 12.12 22.36 -1.39
CA LEU A 15 10.94 21.56 -1.12
C LEU A 15 10.36 20.91 -2.38
N SER A 16 10.40 21.59 -3.52
CA SER A 16 9.89 21.06 -4.79
C SER A 16 10.71 19.86 -5.25
N ARG A 17 12.04 19.95 -5.15
CA ARG A 17 12.91 18.82 -5.49
C ARG A 17 12.75 17.68 -4.50
N VAL A 18 12.68 17.96 -3.19
CA VAL A 18 12.44 16.92 -2.18
C VAL A 18 11.08 16.24 -2.40
N LYS A 19 10.03 16.98 -2.73
CA LYS A 19 8.72 16.41 -3.11
C LYS A 19 8.82 15.47 -4.29
N HIS A 20 9.49 15.89 -5.35
CA HIS A 20 9.71 15.03 -6.51
C HIS A 20 10.49 13.75 -6.14
N LEU A 21 11.60 13.87 -5.40
CA LEU A 21 12.40 12.72 -4.99
C LEU A 21 11.63 11.75 -4.08
N VAL A 22 10.82 12.28 -3.16
CA VAL A 22 10.06 11.47 -2.20
C VAL A 22 8.80 10.86 -2.82
N GLU A 23 8.06 11.61 -3.63
CA GLU A 23 6.75 11.18 -4.14
C GLU A 23 6.84 10.46 -5.49
N GLN A 24 7.82 10.80 -6.34
CA GLN A 24 7.96 10.21 -7.68
C GLN A 24 9.05 9.13 -7.71
N LYS A 25 10.13 9.31 -6.95
CA LYS A 25 11.24 8.35 -6.89
C LYS A 25 11.26 7.47 -5.64
N GLU A 26 10.29 7.64 -4.74
CA GLU A 26 10.14 6.86 -3.49
C GLU A 26 11.42 6.74 -2.65
N VAL A 27 12.24 7.80 -2.62
CA VAL A 27 13.52 7.79 -1.88
C VAL A 27 13.26 7.70 -0.37
N ASP A 28 13.94 6.77 0.31
CA ASP A 28 13.84 6.62 1.77
C ASP A 28 14.39 7.87 2.48
N LEU A 29 13.56 8.46 3.33
CA LEU A 29 13.87 9.66 4.11
C LEU A 29 14.69 9.40 5.37
N ASN A 30 14.87 8.14 5.75
CA ASN A 30 15.59 7.73 6.97
C ASN A 30 17.01 7.21 6.71
N VAL A 31 17.49 7.43 5.50
CA VAL A 31 18.85 7.11 5.06
C VAL A 31 19.90 7.95 5.78
N ARG A 32 21.12 7.41 5.85
CA ARG A 32 22.26 8.03 6.53
C ARG A 32 23.36 8.33 5.54
N ASP A 33 23.94 9.52 5.63
CA ASP A 33 25.13 9.86 4.88
C ASP A 33 26.41 9.34 5.56
N ARG A 34 27.58 9.65 4.97
CA ARG A 34 28.89 9.28 5.50
C ARG A 34 29.23 9.87 6.89
N TRP A 35 28.44 10.84 7.37
CA TRP A 35 28.59 11.46 8.69
C TRP A 35 27.48 11.04 9.65
N ASP A 36 26.80 9.94 9.32
CA ASP A 36 25.70 9.38 10.11
C ASP A 36 24.56 10.38 10.33
N SER A 37 24.32 11.25 9.34
CA SER A 37 23.30 12.31 9.39
C SER A 37 22.13 11.99 8.48
N THR A 38 20.93 12.38 8.90
CA THR A 38 19.67 12.16 8.17
C THR A 38 19.25 13.39 7.36
N PRO A 39 18.42 13.24 6.32
CA PRO A 39 17.85 14.36 5.56
C PRO A 39 17.13 15.37 6.47
N LEU A 40 16.35 14.88 7.44
CA LEU A 40 15.65 15.70 8.42
C LEU A 40 16.61 16.56 9.26
N TYR A 41 17.75 15.99 9.67
CA TYR A 41 18.76 16.74 10.42
C TYR A 41 19.26 17.97 9.63
N TYR A 42 19.54 17.83 8.33
CA TYR A 42 19.99 18.96 7.51
C TYR A 42 18.91 20.02 7.32
N ALA A 43 17.64 19.63 7.15
CA ALA A 43 16.53 20.57 7.07
C ALA A 43 16.36 21.34 8.39
N CYS A 44 16.51 20.67 9.53
CA CYS A 44 16.47 21.28 10.87
C CYS A 44 17.65 22.25 11.09
N LEU A 45 18.86 21.82 10.72
CA LEU A 45 20.11 22.58 10.87
C LEU A 45 20.12 23.85 10.03
N CYS A 46 19.59 23.76 8.80
CA CYS A 46 19.57 24.89 7.87
C CYS A 46 18.33 25.79 8.04
N GLY A 47 17.38 25.41 8.91
CA GLY A 47 16.24 26.26 9.28
C GLY A 47 15.06 26.23 8.30
N HIS A 48 14.91 25.18 7.51
CA HIS A 48 13.88 25.09 6.48
C HIS A 48 12.56 24.56 7.05
N GLU A 49 11.77 25.44 7.65
CA GLU A 49 10.53 25.09 8.36
C GLU A 49 9.54 24.26 7.53
N ASP A 50 9.15 24.76 6.35
CA ASP A 50 8.19 24.08 5.47
C ASP A 50 8.69 22.70 5.00
N LEU A 51 10.01 22.57 4.86
CA LEU A 51 10.64 21.32 4.50
C LEU A 51 10.70 20.36 5.69
N VAL A 52 10.97 20.84 6.90
CA VAL A 52 10.92 20.02 8.12
C VAL A 52 9.50 19.49 8.32
N GLU A 53 8.49 20.34 8.20
CA GLU A 53 7.08 19.92 8.29
C GLU A 53 6.75 18.84 7.26
N TYR A 54 7.15 19.05 6.00
CA TYR A 54 6.98 18.06 4.94
C TYR A 54 7.72 16.74 5.20
N LEU A 55 9.00 16.78 5.62
CA LEU A 55 9.79 15.57 5.86
C LEU A 55 9.25 14.76 7.03
N LEU A 56 8.81 15.46 8.08
CA LEU A 56 8.10 14.84 9.19
C LEU A 56 6.85 14.16 8.65
N ASP A 57 5.96 14.89 7.95
CA ASP A 57 4.76 14.40 7.23
C ASP A 57 5.06 13.40 6.09
N LYS A 58 6.30 12.96 5.89
CA LYS A 58 6.68 11.93 4.90
C LYS A 58 7.51 10.77 5.46
N GLY A 59 7.77 10.72 6.76
CA GLY A 59 8.22 9.49 7.43
C GLY A 59 9.54 9.62 8.10
N ALA A 60 10.08 10.84 8.16
CA ALA A 60 11.35 11.09 8.82
C ALA A 60 11.22 10.82 10.32
N ARG A 61 12.07 9.90 10.81
CA ARG A 61 12.11 9.47 12.21
C ARG A 61 12.64 10.61 13.07
N CYS A 62 11.83 11.04 14.03
CA CYS A 62 12.21 12.01 15.06
C CYS A 62 11.61 11.61 16.41
N GLU A 63 12.12 10.53 17.00
CA GLU A 63 11.70 10.09 18.33
C GLU A 63 12.47 10.84 19.43
N ALA A 64 11.73 11.38 20.41
CA ALA A 64 12.34 11.95 21.61
C ALA A 64 13.16 10.88 22.36
N ASN A 65 14.35 11.25 22.84
CA ASN A 65 15.31 10.34 23.51
C ASN A 65 16.00 9.30 22.60
N THR A 66 15.94 9.46 21.27
CA THR A 66 16.81 8.72 20.34
C THR A 66 17.98 9.59 19.89
N PHE A 67 19.09 8.98 19.48
CA PHE A 67 20.26 9.71 18.98
C PHE A 67 19.89 10.67 17.83
N ASP A 68 19.02 10.24 16.92
CA ASP A 68 18.60 11.01 15.75
C ASP A 68 17.63 12.13 16.12
N GLY A 69 16.65 11.86 16.98
CA GLY A 69 15.70 12.87 17.45
C GLY A 69 16.35 13.95 18.30
N GLU A 70 17.27 13.57 19.20
CA GLU A 70 18.07 14.53 19.98
C GLU A 70 18.91 15.41 19.04
N ARG A 71 19.59 14.83 18.03
CA ARG A 71 20.38 15.60 17.06
C ARG A 71 19.55 16.59 16.27
N CYS A 72 18.33 16.24 15.87
CA CYS A 72 17.42 17.16 15.20
C CYS A 72 16.96 18.29 16.14
N LEU A 73 16.68 17.97 17.41
CA LEU A 73 16.30 18.95 18.44
C LEU A 73 17.44 19.90 18.81
N TYR A 74 18.68 19.40 18.93
CA TYR A 74 19.87 20.21 19.17
C TYR A 74 20.25 21.02 17.93
N GLY A 75 20.09 20.43 16.74
CA GLY A 75 20.41 21.05 15.46
C GLY A 75 19.37 22.07 14.97
N ALA A 76 18.17 22.11 15.54
CA ALA A 76 17.11 23.02 15.12
C ALA A 76 17.56 24.50 15.16
N LEU A 77 17.58 25.15 14.00
CA LEU A 77 18.04 26.54 13.85
C LEU A 77 17.16 27.53 14.64
N ASN A 78 15.86 27.24 14.78
CA ASN A 78 14.91 28.14 15.42
C ASN A 78 13.89 27.41 16.31
N ASP A 79 13.20 28.17 17.16
CA ASP A 79 12.23 27.64 18.12
C ASP A 79 10.98 27.05 17.47
N ARG A 80 10.64 27.49 16.26
CA ARG A 80 9.50 26.94 15.52
C ARG A 80 9.77 25.50 15.09
N ILE A 81 10.93 25.21 14.50
CA ILE A 81 11.40 23.84 14.20
C ILE A 81 11.47 23.01 15.48
N ARG A 82 12.06 23.55 16.55
CA ARG A 82 12.16 22.86 17.83
C ARG A 82 10.78 22.47 18.39
N ASN A 83 9.80 23.36 18.28
CA ASN A 83 8.43 23.08 18.70
C ASN A 83 7.73 22.07 17.78
N MET A 84 7.94 22.14 16.46
CA MET A 84 7.44 21.13 15.51
C MET A 84 7.96 19.74 15.88
N LEU A 85 9.27 19.58 16.07
CA LEU A 85 9.90 18.30 16.42
C LEU A 85 9.41 17.75 17.78
N LYS A 86 9.20 18.62 18.78
CA LYS A 86 8.68 18.20 20.11
C LYS A 86 7.22 17.79 20.08
N ASN A 87 6.43 18.47 19.26
CA ASN A 87 4.99 18.20 19.12
C ASN A 87 4.72 17.06 18.13
N TYR A 88 5.74 16.66 17.36
CA TYR A 88 5.65 15.56 16.43
C TYR A 88 5.59 14.22 17.17
N LYS A 89 4.37 13.79 17.51
CA LYS A 89 4.10 12.42 17.95
C LYS A 89 4.14 11.53 16.72
N GLN A 90 5.32 10.98 16.48
CA GLN A 90 5.64 9.87 15.59
C GLN A 90 4.47 9.33 14.76
N VAL A 91 4.23 9.99 13.63
CA VAL A 91 3.66 9.33 12.47
C VAL A 91 4.79 8.42 11.97
N THR A 92 4.69 7.12 12.23
CA THR A 92 5.73 6.14 11.92
C THR A 92 6.00 6.12 10.42
N SER A 93 7.15 5.60 9.98
CA SER A 93 7.41 5.35 8.55
C SER A 93 6.34 4.46 7.88
N GLN A 94 5.50 3.79 8.68
CA GLN A 94 4.31 3.05 8.26
C GLN A 94 3.12 3.94 7.93
N THR A 95 2.97 5.12 8.55
CA THR A 95 1.92 6.06 8.14
C THR A 95 2.32 6.86 6.90
N LEU A 96 3.58 6.74 6.46
CA LEU A 96 4.22 7.62 5.49
C LEU A 96 4.76 6.92 4.24
N ARG A 97 4.85 5.59 4.30
CA ARG A 97 4.23 4.84 3.21
C ARG A 97 2.78 5.26 3.18
N ARG A 98 2.33 5.85 2.09
CA ARG A 98 0.90 5.83 1.76
C ARG A 98 0.53 4.36 1.68
N ASP A 99 0.23 3.72 2.81
CA ASP A 99 -0.42 2.42 2.85
C ASP A 99 -1.82 2.72 2.31
N ASN A 100 -1.90 2.75 0.97
CA ASN A 100 -3.09 3.10 0.21
C ASN A 100 -4.30 2.26 0.64
N TYR A 101 -4.04 1.14 1.33
CA TYR A 101 -5.04 0.23 1.82
C TYR A 101 -5.64 0.63 3.18
N ASP A 102 -4.84 0.91 4.21
CA ASP A 102 -5.33 1.44 5.49
C ASP A 102 -6.08 2.76 5.28
N GLU A 103 -5.51 3.63 4.43
CA GLU A 103 -6.13 4.91 4.09
C GLU A 103 -7.42 4.73 3.27
N PHE A 104 -7.47 3.72 2.39
CA PHE A 104 -8.70 3.33 1.68
C PHE A 104 -9.79 2.90 2.66
N LEU A 105 -9.47 1.99 3.59
CA LEU A 105 -10.42 1.48 4.57
C LEU A 105 -10.90 2.57 5.54
N ARG A 106 -10.01 3.47 5.94
CA ARG A 106 -10.35 4.65 6.74
C ARG A 106 -11.32 5.57 6.00
N LYS A 107 -10.99 5.95 4.76
CA LYS A 107 -11.88 6.77 3.91
C LYS A 107 -13.21 6.09 3.67
N LEU A 108 -13.22 4.77 3.53
CA LEU A 108 -14.43 4.02 3.32
C LEU A 108 -15.39 4.13 4.50
N LEU A 109 -14.86 4.00 5.73
CA LEU A 109 -15.64 4.21 6.95
C LEU A 109 -16.12 5.66 7.11
N GLU A 110 -15.28 6.64 6.78
CA GLU A 110 -15.59 8.06 7.01
C GLU A 110 -16.54 8.66 5.98
N LEU A 111 -16.37 8.30 4.70
CA LEU A 111 -17.18 8.83 3.62
C LEU A 111 -18.47 8.02 3.43
N GLY A 112 -18.46 6.75 3.84
CA GLY A 112 -19.62 5.86 3.74
C GLY A 112 -20.04 5.55 2.31
N ASN A 113 -19.17 5.64 1.31
CA ASN A 113 -19.55 5.35 -0.08
C ASN A 113 -19.94 3.88 -0.25
N TYR A 114 -21.10 3.60 -0.87
CA TYR A 114 -21.64 2.26 -1.10
C TYR A 114 -22.14 1.56 0.18
N GLU A 115 -22.56 2.33 1.18
CA GLU A 115 -23.16 1.82 2.40
C GLU A 115 -24.46 1.02 2.11
N ASP A 116 -24.63 -0.09 2.82
CA ASP A 116 -25.78 -0.99 2.65
C ASP A 116 -26.48 -1.31 3.99
N VAL A 117 -25.98 -0.72 5.09
CA VAL A 117 -26.59 -0.76 6.42
C VAL A 117 -26.32 0.53 7.21
N GLU A 118 -27.33 0.99 7.92
CA GLU A 118 -27.29 2.08 8.88
C GLU A 118 -27.64 1.54 10.29
N PHE A 119 -26.84 1.93 11.29
CA PHE A 119 -27.06 1.63 12.70
C PHE A 119 -27.41 2.91 13.46
N GLU A 120 -28.62 2.96 14.02
CA GLU A 120 -29.05 4.02 14.94
C GLU A 120 -28.80 3.55 16.37
N VAL A 121 -27.71 4.02 16.97
CA VAL A 121 -27.30 3.69 18.33
C VAL A 121 -27.62 4.87 19.23
N HIS A 122 -28.69 4.73 20.03
CA HIS A 122 -29.29 5.85 20.76
C HIS A 122 -29.65 7.00 19.80
N ASP A 123 -28.98 8.15 19.90
CA ASP A 123 -29.23 9.34 19.08
C ASP A 123 -28.13 9.58 18.03
N GLU A 124 -27.22 8.62 17.84
CA GLU A 124 -26.15 8.66 16.83
C GLU A 124 -26.38 7.64 15.72
N VAL A 125 -26.03 8.03 14.49
CA VAL A 125 -26.18 7.22 13.28
C VAL A 125 -24.81 6.84 12.73
N PHE A 126 -24.66 5.56 12.38
CA PHE A 126 -23.43 4.99 11.83
C PHE A 126 -23.75 4.21 10.56
N THR A 127 -23.18 4.60 9.43
CA THR A 127 -23.26 3.84 8.17
C THR A 127 -22.12 2.81 8.10
N ALA A 128 -22.38 1.67 7.47
CA ALA A 128 -21.39 0.61 7.30
C ALA A 128 -21.70 -0.30 6.11
N HIS A 129 -20.83 -1.30 5.90
CA HIS A 129 -20.90 -2.29 4.82
C HIS A 129 -21.07 -3.69 5.41
N LYS A 130 -22.14 -4.40 5.04
CA LYS A 130 -22.47 -5.74 5.55
C LYS A 130 -21.37 -6.76 5.28
N CYS A 131 -20.74 -6.70 4.10
CA CYS A 131 -19.64 -7.60 3.72
C CYS A 131 -18.42 -7.43 4.66
N ILE A 132 -18.03 -6.19 4.96
CA ILE A 132 -16.91 -5.89 5.88
C ILE A 132 -17.24 -6.34 7.29
N LEU A 133 -18.42 -5.99 7.81
CA LEU A 133 -18.84 -6.38 9.16
C LEU A 133 -18.90 -7.90 9.33
N SER A 134 -19.42 -8.60 8.32
CA SER A 134 -19.53 -10.06 8.35
C SER A 134 -18.18 -10.75 8.25
N ALA A 135 -17.27 -10.23 7.42
CA ALA A 135 -15.91 -10.76 7.30
C ALA A 135 -15.11 -10.58 8.59
N ARG A 136 -15.32 -9.48 9.31
CA ARG A 136 -14.51 -9.09 10.48
C ARG A 136 -15.13 -9.48 11.83
N SER A 137 -16.38 -9.94 11.85
CA SER A 137 -17.06 -10.34 13.08
C SER A 137 -18.14 -11.41 12.86
N GLY A 138 -17.93 -12.57 13.49
CA GLY A 138 -18.92 -13.65 13.49
C GLY A 138 -20.25 -13.28 14.16
N TYR A 139 -20.30 -12.25 15.01
CA TYR A 139 -21.56 -11.74 15.56
C TYR A 139 -22.36 -10.96 14.51
N PHE A 140 -21.71 -10.04 13.79
CA PHE A 140 -22.38 -9.29 12.73
C PHE A 140 -22.83 -10.22 11.60
N ALA A 141 -22.00 -11.19 11.20
CA ALA A 141 -22.38 -12.21 10.23
C ALA A 141 -23.68 -12.94 10.63
N GLU A 142 -23.77 -13.42 11.88
CA GLU A 142 -24.97 -14.11 12.39
C GLU A 142 -26.19 -13.18 12.46
N MET A 143 -26.02 -11.97 12.96
CA MET A 143 -27.13 -11.04 13.16
C MET A 143 -27.70 -10.53 11.84
N LEU A 144 -26.85 -10.24 10.85
CA LEU A 144 -27.25 -9.82 9.51
C LEU A 144 -27.99 -10.93 8.74
N GLN A 145 -27.72 -12.20 9.04
CA GLN A 145 -28.45 -13.33 8.46
C GLN A 145 -29.73 -13.70 9.24
N THR A 146 -29.91 -13.19 10.45
CA THR A 146 -31.04 -13.54 11.33
C THR A 146 -31.92 -12.32 11.65
N LYS A 147 -31.69 -11.66 12.77
CA LYS A 147 -32.54 -10.57 13.29
C LYS A 147 -32.52 -9.31 12.43
N TRP A 148 -31.44 -9.12 11.68
CA TRP A 148 -31.23 -7.98 10.79
C TRP A 148 -31.28 -8.36 9.30
N LYS A 149 -31.75 -9.58 8.97
CA LYS A 149 -31.94 -10.00 7.58
C LYS A 149 -32.82 -8.99 6.85
N ASN A 150 -32.35 -8.56 5.67
CA ASN A 150 -33.01 -7.60 4.77
C ASN A 150 -33.28 -6.22 5.36
N LYS A 151 -32.61 -5.84 6.47
CA LYS A 151 -32.71 -4.50 7.02
C LYS A 151 -31.59 -3.62 6.47
N ALA A 152 -31.98 -2.47 5.91
CA ALA A 152 -31.06 -1.36 5.65
C ALA A 152 -30.88 -0.47 6.90
N HIS A 153 -31.88 -0.45 7.79
CA HIS A 153 -31.83 0.33 9.03
C HIS A 153 -31.94 -0.57 10.27
N VAL A 154 -31.00 -0.45 11.20
CA VAL A 154 -30.93 -1.24 12.43
C VAL A 154 -30.87 -0.33 13.65
N GLN A 155 -31.92 -0.36 14.46
CA GLN A 155 -31.99 0.44 15.68
C GLN A 155 -31.48 -0.35 16.90
N ILE A 156 -30.50 0.21 17.62
CA ILE A 156 -29.88 -0.35 18.81
C ILE A 156 -30.17 0.58 20.00
N LYS A 157 -31.15 0.21 20.84
CA LYS A 157 -31.60 0.98 22.02
C LYS A 157 -31.10 0.43 23.36
N HIS A 158 -30.19 -0.54 23.32
CA HIS A 158 -29.77 -1.25 24.53
C HIS A 158 -28.86 -0.35 25.40
N SER A 159 -29.23 -0.14 26.66
CA SER A 159 -28.58 0.83 27.56
C SER A 159 -27.10 0.60 27.85
N LEU A 160 -26.59 -0.61 27.61
CA LEU A 160 -25.16 -0.95 27.76
C LEU A 160 -24.31 -0.67 26.51
N VAL A 161 -24.91 -0.17 25.43
CA VAL A 161 -24.21 0.13 24.16
C VAL A 161 -23.91 1.62 24.10
N ASN A 162 -22.67 1.98 24.38
CA ASN A 162 -22.18 3.35 24.29
C ASN A 162 -21.89 3.72 22.82
N PRO A 163 -22.43 4.82 22.25
CA PRO A 163 -22.17 5.24 20.87
C PRO A 163 -20.68 5.50 20.56
N SER A 164 -19.93 6.07 21.51
CA SER A 164 -18.50 6.33 21.33
C SER A 164 -17.71 5.02 21.26
N ALA A 165 -18.07 4.05 22.10
CA ALA A 165 -17.46 2.73 22.06
C ALA A 165 -17.84 1.96 20.78
N PHE A 166 -19.09 2.11 20.30
CA PHE A 166 -19.53 1.54 19.03
C PHE A 166 -18.73 2.09 17.85
N ARG A 167 -18.49 3.42 17.82
CA ARG A 167 -17.62 4.08 16.84
C ARG A 167 -16.21 3.49 16.83
N SER A 168 -15.60 3.36 18.00
CA SER A 168 -14.25 2.81 18.16
C SER A 168 -14.17 1.34 17.71
N VAL A 169 -15.15 0.51 18.06
CA VAL A 169 -15.22 -0.90 17.59
C VAL A 169 -15.45 -0.96 16.08
N LEU A 170 -16.26 -0.07 15.52
CA LEU A 170 -16.46 0.02 14.08
C LEU A 170 -15.16 0.41 13.36
N GLN A 171 -14.40 1.37 13.89
CA GLN A 171 -13.06 1.73 13.38
C GLN A 171 -12.12 0.51 13.31
N TYR A 172 -12.14 -0.32 14.36
CA TYR A 172 -11.36 -1.56 14.40
C TYR A 172 -11.79 -2.59 13.35
N LEU A 173 -13.10 -2.72 13.13
CA LEU A 173 -13.63 -3.61 12.08
C LEU A 173 -13.26 -3.14 10.67
N TYR A 174 -12.92 -1.88 10.45
CA TYR A 174 -12.45 -1.42 9.14
C TYR A 174 -10.94 -1.47 9.01
N THR A 175 -10.23 -0.94 10.00
CA THR A 175 -8.79 -0.63 9.87
C THR A 175 -7.91 -1.52 10.73
N GLY A 176 -8.51 -2.32 11.63
CA GLY A 176 -7.80 -3.03 12.69
C GLY A 176 -7.11 -2.10 13.70
N ARG A 177 -7.37 -0.79 13.64
CA ARG A 177 -6.95 0.22 14.60
C ARG A 177 -8.15 0.69 15.41
N LEU A 178 -7.92 1.04 16.66
CA LEU A 178 -8.96 1.58 17.53
C LEU A 178 -8.40 2.71 18.35
N ASP A 179 -9.01 3.90 18.19
CA ASP A 179 -8.78 5.02 19.07
C ASP A 179 -10.02 5.23 19.95
N THR A 180 -9.79 5.30 21.25
CA THR A 180 -10.88 5.55 22.20
C THR A 180 -10.40 6.28 23.43
N ASP A 181 -11.31 7.04 24.02
CA ASP A 181 -11.06 7.67 25.32
C ASP A 181 -10.92 6.58 26.40
N VAL A 182 -9.99 6.78 27.34
CA VAL A 182 -9.75 5.86 28.46
C VAL A 182 -11.03 5.50 29.22
N TYR A 183 -11.98 6.45 29.34
CA TYR A 183 -13.26 6.22 30.01
C TYR A 183 -14.20 5.27 29.25
N ASN A 184 -14.02 5.11 27.93
CA ASN A 184 -14.84 4.25 27.08
C ASN A 184 -14.25 2.84 26.91
N VAL A 185 -13.05 2.55 27.42
CA VAL A 185 -12.37 1.27 27.18
C VAL A 185 -13.16 0.08 27.71
N GLU A 186 -13.79 0.19 28.89
CA GLU A 186 -14.61 -0.90 29.43
C GLU A 186 -15.85 -1.17 28.56
N ASP A 187 -16.45 -0.12 27.99
CA ASP A 187 -17.56 -0.25 27.05
C ASP A 187 -17.09 -0.88 25.73
N CYS A 188 -15.92 -0.49 25.22
CA CYS A 188 -15.27 -1.12 24.06
C CYS A 188 -15.02 -2.61 24.30
N ILE A 189 -14.50 -3.00 25.47
CA ILE A 189 -14.29 -4.39 25.85
C ILE A 189 -15.62 -5.16 25.90
N ARG A 190 -16.68 -4.56 26.45
CA ARG A 190 -18.02 -5.17 26.51
C ARG A 190 -18.57 -5.41 25.11
N LEU A 191 -18.47 -4.42 24.23
CA LEU A 191 -18.91 -4.54 22.83
C LEU A 191 -18.05 -5.54 22.05
N ALA A 192 -16.73 -5.54 22.25
CA ALA A 192 -15.83 -6.50 21.63
C ALA A 192 -16.16 -7.95 22.05
N LYS A 193 -16.52 -8.19 23.32
CA LYS A 193 -17.03 -9.48 23.81
C LYS A 193 -18.30 -9.92 23.07
N GLN A 194 -19.25 -9.01 22.92
CA GLN A 194 -20.47 -9.27 22.15
C GLN A 194 -20.18 -9.56 20.68
N CYS A 195 -19.25 -8.81 20.08
CA CYS A 195 -18.84 -8.94 18.69
C CYS A 195 -17.87 -10.11 18.43
N ARG A 196 -17.52 -10.88 19.47
CA ARG A 196 -16.59 -12.03 19.42
C ARG A 196 -15.17 -11.65 18.95
N LEU A 197 -14.70 -10.45 19.32
CA LEU A 197 -13.39 -9.92 18.92
C LEU A 197 -12.31 -10.20 19.98
N GLY A 198 -11.90 -11.47 20.09
CA GLY A 198 -10.96 -11.95 21.11
C GLY A 198 -9.65 -11.14 21.20
N LYS A 199 -8.96 -10.96 20.08
CA LYS A 199 -7.68 -10.23 20.01
C LYS A 199 -7.78 -8.77 20.46
N LEU A 200 -8.88 -8.10 20.11
CA LEU A 200 -9.13 -6.71 20.53
C LEU A 200 -9.30 -6.62 22.04
N ILE A 201 -10.00 -7.59 22.65
CA ILE A 201 -10.20 -7.63 24.10
C ILE A 201 -8.83 -7.74 24.79
N ASP A 202 -7.99 -8.67 24.37
CA ASP A 202 -6.68 -8.90 24.97
C ASP A 202 -5.78 -7.65 24.88
N GLU A 203 -5.77 -6.96 23.74
CA GLU A 203 -4.95 -5.76 23.55
C GLU A 203 -5.50 -4.55 24.33
N LEU A 204 -6.82 -4.36 24.39
CA LEU A 204 -7.43 -3.32 25.22
C LEU A 204 -7.16 -3.55 26.71
N GLU A 205 -7.31 -4.79 27.20
CA GLU A 205 -7.04 -5.13 28.61
C GLU A 205 -5.55 -4.92 28.96
N LYS A 206 -4.64 -5.29 28.04
CA LYS A 206 -3.19 -5.05 28.17
C LYS A 206 -2.86 -3.55 28.21
N ARG A 207 -3.40 -2.75 27.30
CA ARG A 207 -3.18 -1.29 27.23
C ARG A 207 -3.74 -0.58 28.44
N LEU A 208 -4.95 -0.96 28.88
CA LEU A 208 -5.58 -0.40 30.07
C LEU A 208 -4.74 -0.67 31.32
N LYS A 209 -4.21 -1.89 31.48
CA LYS A 209 -3.29 -2.24 32.56
C LYS A 209 -2.02 -1.38 32.53
N ALA A 210 -1.41 -1.22 31.35
CA ALA A 210 -0.22 -0.39 31.18
C ALA A 210 -0.46 1.08 31.56
N VAL A 211 -1.66 1.62 31.27
CA VAL A 211 -2.05 2.96 31.69
C VAL A 211 -2.15 3.07 33.21
N TYR A 212 -2.77 2.09 33.89
CA TYR A 212 -2.84 2.07 35.36
C TYR A 212 -1.44 2.03 36.00
N ASP A 213 -0.56 1.16 35.49
CA ASP A 213 0.82 1.05 35.98
C ASP A 213 1.58 2.38 35.76
N PHE A 214 1.46 2.99 34.57
CA PHE A 214 2.11 4.26 34.25
C PHE A 214 1.64 5.41 35.17
N VAL A 215 0.34 5.59 35.33
CA VAL A 215 -0.24 6.65 36.19
C VAL A 215 0.18 6.48 37.65
N SER A 216 0.31 5.24 38.12
CA SER A 216 0.80 4.95 39.48
C SER A 216 2.25 5.40 39.71
N THR A 217 3.09 5.35 38.67
CA THR A 217 4.51 5.74 38.75
C THR A 217 4.76 7.24 38.58
N LYS A 218 3.81 7.97 37.98
CA LYS A 218 3.93 9.43 37.70
C LYS A 218 2.68 10.20 38.15
N PRO A 219 2.58 10.52 39.46
CA PRO A 219 1.46 11.27 40.00
C PRO A 219 1.32 12.63 39.31
N GLY A 220 0.11 12.97 38.85
CA GLY A 220 -0.20 14.23 38.15
C GLY A 220 -0.17 14.15 36.62
N THR A 221 0.15 12.99 36.03
CA THR A 221 -0.04 12.77 34.59
C THR A 221 -1.36 12.05 34.34
N HIS A 222 -2.15 12.53 33.37
CA HIS A 222 -3.41 11.91 32.98
C HIS A 222 -3.31 11.40 31.54
N VAL A 223 -3.62 10.12 31.35
CA VAL A 223 -3.83 9.54 30.02
C VAL A 223 -5.30 9.69 29.69
N THR A 224 -5.61 10.28 28.54
CA THR A 224 -7.00 10.51 28.09
C THR A 224 -7.38 9.59 26.93
N MET A 225 -6.41 9.13 26.14
CA MET A 225 -6.64 8.30 24.97
C MET A 225 -5.87 6.98 25.06
N ILE A 226 -6.52 5.91 24.63
CA ILE A 226 -5.90 4.61 24.35
C ILE A 226 -6.06 4.33 22.87
N SER A 227 -4.95 3.95 22.25
CA SER A 227 -4.87 3.54 20.86
C SER A 227 -4.43 2.09 20.78
N VAL A 228 -5.14 1.30 19.99
CA VAL A 228 -4.79 -0.05 19.57
C VAL A 228 -4.29 0.04 18.14
N GLU A 229 -3.05 -0.39 17.95
CA GLU A 229 -2.38 -0.45 16.64
C GLU A 229 -1.77 -1.84 16.48
N HIS A 230 -1.53 -2.25 15.23
CA HIS A 230 -0.89 -3.52 14.94
C HIS A 230 0.64 -3.35 14.98
N GLU A 231 1.32 -4.29 15.65
CA GLU A 231 2.78 -4.30 15.73
C GLU A 231 3.36 -4.99 14.47
N GLY A 232 3.51 -4.26 13.35
CA GLY A 232 4.08 -4.82 12.13
C GLY A 232 3.83 -3.99 10.86
N LEU A 233 4.51 -4.33 9.76
CA LEU A 233 4.34 -3.65 8.46
C LEU A 233 2.99 -3.92 7.78
N TYR A 234 2.28 -4.97 8.19
CA TYR A 234 0.97 -5.35 7.67
C TYR A 234 0.08 -5.87 8.79
N ASN A 235 -1.20 -5.53 8.76
CA ASN A 235 -2.19 -6.12 9.64
C ASN A 235 -2.62 -7.48 9.08
N GLN A 236 -1.84 -8.52 9.41
CA GLN A 236 -2.02 -9.86 8.84
C GLN A 236 -3.45 -10.40 9.06
N ASP A 237 -4.04 -10.17 10.23
CA ASP A 237 -5.41 -10.61 10.52
C ASP A 237 -6.45 -9.93 9.63
N LEU A 238 -6.31 -8.62 9.45
CA LEU A 238 -7.18 -7.82 8.57
C LEU A 238 -7.07 -8.31 7.12
N CYS A 239 -5.85 -8.48 6.63
CA CYS A 239 -5.58 -8.98 5.29
C CYS A 239 -6.12 -10.40 5.10
N GLU A 240 -5.95 -11.29 6.08
CA GLU A 240 -6.49 -12.66 6.02
C GLU A 240 -8.02 -12.68 6.00
N ASP A 241 -8.69 -11.86 6.82
CA ASP A 241 -10.15 -11.78 6.84
C ASP A 241 -10.70 -11.28 5.50
N PHE A 242 -10.07 -10.28 4.88
CA PHE A 242 -10.48 -9.79 3.56
C PHE A 242 -9.99 -10.69 2.41
N GLY A 243 -8.91 -11.44 2.57
CA GLY A 243 -8.49 -12.49 1.65
C GLY A 243 -9.54 -13.60 1.55
N ARG A 244 -10.12 -13.99 2.69
CA ARG A 244 -11.27 -14.90 2.75
C ARG A 244 -12.52 -14.33 2.08
N LEU A 245 -12.74 -13.02 2.17
CA LEU A 245 -13.81 -12.33 1.42
C LEU A 245 -13.52 -12.31 -0.09
N ALA A 246 -12.24 -12.20 -0.49
CA ALA A 246 -11.85 -12.32 -1.89
C ALA A 246 -12.09 -13.75 -2.41
N GLU A 247 -11.84 -14.78 -1.60
CA GLU A 247 -12.12 -16.18 -1.93
C GLU A 247 -13.60 -16.43 -2.21
N SER A 248 -14.51 -15.83 -1.42
CA SER A 248 -15.95 -15.97 -1.68
C SER A 248 -16.39 -15.35 -3.00
N CYS A 249 -15.57 -14.48 -3.59
CA CYS A 249 -15.84 -13.88 -4.89
C CYS A 249 -15.51 -14.81 -6.07
N MET A 250 -14.81 -15.93 -5.81
CA MET A 250 -14.28 -16.80 -6.86
C MET A 250 -15.30 -17.83 -7.32
N PRO A 251 -15.29 -18.21 -8.61
CA PRO A 251 -16.05 -19.35 -9.10
C PRO A 251 -15.57 -20.65 -8.40
N PRO A 252 -16.49 -21.56 -7.99
CA PRO A 252 -16.14 -22.80 -7.30
C PRO A 252 -15.11 -23.66 -8.04
N GLU A 253 -15.11 -23.59 -9.37
CA GLU A 253 -14.23 -24.34 -10.27
C GLU A 253 -12.75 -23.95 -10.11
N LEU A 254 -12.48 -22.69 -9.74
CA LEU A 254 -11.12 -22.19 -9.46
C LEU A 254 -10.70 -22.41 -8.00
N GLY A 255 -11.63 -22.76 -7.10
CA GLY A 255 -11.41 -22.92 -5.67
C GLY A 255 -10.44 -24.04 -5.27
N ASN A 256 -10.15 -24.98 -6.18
CA ASN A 256 -9.19 -26.07 -5.93
C ASN A 256 -7.71 -25.62 -5.90
N TRP A 257 -7.40 -24.37 -6.28
CA TRP A 257 -6.05 -23.83 -6.30
C TRP A 257 -5.63 -23.12 -5.01
N VAL A 258 -6.57 -22.86 -4.10
CA VAL A 258 -6.30 -22.11 -2.86
C VAL A 258 -6.62 -23.00 -1.67
N THR A 259 -5.61 -23.15 -0.82
CA THR A 259 -5.50 -24.13 0.27
C THR A 259 -6.76 -24.32 1.10
N SER A 260 -7.22 -25.58 1.18
CA SER A 260 -8.10 -26.13 2.23
C SER A 260 -9.18 -25.16 2.73
N GLY A 261 -10.08 -24.78 1.82
CA GLY A 261 -11.23 -23.90 2.06
C GLY A 261 -12.21 -24.43 3.11
N VAL A 262 -11.87 -24.25 4.38
CA VAL A 262 -12.86 -24.13 5.44
C VAL A 262 -12.71 -22.72 6.00
N LEU A 263 -13.49 -21.81 5.43
CA LEU A 263 -13.81 -20.55 6.10
C LEU A 263 -14.39 -20.91 7.47
N PRO A 264 -14.03 -20.21 8.57
CA PRO A 264 -14.71 -20.42 9.85
C PRO A 264 -16.22 -20.11 9.80
N PHE A 265 -16.73 -19.57 8.68
CA PHE A 265 -18.08 -19.02 8.57
C PHE A 265 -18.92 -19.40 7.33
N PHE A 266 -18.53 -20.39 6.52
CA PHE A 266 -19.42 -21.08 5.56
C PHE A 266 -18.94 -22.54 5.43
N CYS A 267 -19.73 -23.56 5.14
CA CYS A 267 -21.14 -23.74 4.87
C CYS A 267 -21.38 -25.23 5.16
N SER A 268 -22.44 -25.59 5.90
CA SER A 268 -23.03 -26.90 5.61
C SER A 268 -23.57 -26.82 4.17
N PRO A 269 -23.45 -27.89 3.36
CA PRO A 269 -23.98 -27.95 2.00
C PRO A 269 -25.49 -27.66 1.84
N GLU A 270 -26.18 -27.39 2.95
CA GLU A 270 -27.62 -27.16 3.07
C GLU A 270 -28.00 -25.67 3.06
N ASP A 271 -27.04 -24.74 3.10
CA ASP A 271 -27.29 -23.29 3.17
C ASP A 271 -27.02 -22.59 1.81
N GLU A 272 -27.88 -22.83 0.80
CA GLU A 272 -27.86 -22.11 -0.49
C GLU A 272 -28.23 -20.62 -0.37
N ASP A 273 -28.69 -20.18 0.81
CA ASP A 273 -29.36 -18.89 1.05
C ASP A 273 -28.43 -17.81 1.65
N LYS A 274 -27.13 -18.06 1.67
CA LYS A 274 -26.12 -17.23 2.34
C LYS A 274 -25.40 -16.32 1.34
N THR A 275 -25.83 -15.06 1.29
CA THR A 275 -25.25 -14.02 0.43
C THR A 275 -23.96 -13.46 1.02
N ALA A 276 -22.89 -13.35 0.24
CA ALA A 276 -21.70 -12.58 0.62
C ALA A 276 -21.96 -11.05 0.54
N TYR A 277 -23.20 -10.65 0.19
CA TYR A 277 -23.63 -9.29 -0.08
C TYR A 277 -23.02 -8.72 -1.36
N ASP A 278 -22.87 -9.59 -2.36
CA ASP A 278 -22.37 -9.24 -3.69
C ASP A 278 -23.34 -8.28 -4.39
N ASP A 279 -22.81 -7.20 -4.96
CA ASP A 279 -23.58 -6.14 -5.61
C ASP A 279 -23.12 -5.86 -7.05
N VAL A 280 -22.18 -6.67 -7.55
CA VAL A 280 -21.72 -6.74 -8.94
C VAL A 280 -21.20 -8.14 -9.26
N CYS A 281 -21.34 -8.57 -10.51
CA CYS A 281 -20.77 -9.80 -11.03
C CYS A 281 -19.90 -9.49 -12.25
N PHE A 282 -18.70 -10.06 -12.32
CA PHE A 282 -17.84 -10.01 -13.49
C PHE A 282 -17.80 -11.37 -14.18
N GLU A 283 -18.04 -11.38 -15.48
CA GLU A 283 -17.91 -12.57 -16.32
C GLU A 283 -16.56 -12.53 -17.05
N VAL A 284 -15.71 -13.54 -16.79
CA VAL A 284 -14.35 -13.66 -17.35
C VAL A 284 -14.13 -15.09 -17.82
N GLU A 285 -13.86 -15.30 -19.11
CA GLU A 285 -13.67 -16.64 -19.71
C GLU A 285 -14.80 -17.63 -19.34
N SER A 286 -16.07 -17.19 -19.37
CA SER A 286 -17.26 -17.96 -18.96
C SER A 286 -17.35 -18.31 -17.46
N HIS A 287 -16.47 -17.75 -16.63
CA HIS A 287 -16.54 -17.86 -15.17
C HIS A 287 -17.14 -16.60 -14.57
N ARG A 288 -17.95 -16.76 -13.52
CA ARG A 288 -18.60 -15.66 -12.82
C ARG A 288 -17.93 -15.37 -11.49
N PHE A 289 -17.53 -14.13 -11.31
CA PHE A 289 -16.95 -13.60 -10.08
C PHE A 289 -17.97 -12.65 -9.44
N TYR A 290 -18.53 -13.04 -8.29
CA TYR A 290 -19.46 -12.18 -7.55
C TYR A 290 -18.65 -11.31 -6.60
N CYS A 291 -18.84 -10.01 -6.63
CA CYS A 291 -17.91 -9.06 -6.03
C CYS A 291 -18.65 -7.90 -5.36
N HIS A 292 -17.88 -7.10 -4.64
CA HIS A 292 -18.33 -5.92 -3.91
C HIS A 292 -17.79 -4.65 -4.58
N LYS A 293 -18.68 -3.78 -5.08
CA LYS A 293 -18.35 -2.48 -5.68
C LYS A 293 -17.50 -1.63 -4.74
N VAL A 294 -17.76 -1.73 -3.45
CA VAL A 294 -17.06 -0.98 -2.41
C VAL A 294 -15.53 -1.16 -2.46
N PHE A 295 -15.05 -2.40 -2.66
CA PHE A 295 -13.63 -2.69 -2.77
C PHE A 295 -13.08 -2.31 -4.14
N LEU A 296 -13.78 -2.67 -5.21
CA LEU A 296 -13.34 -2.41 -6.58
C LEU A 296 -13.22 -0.91 -6.88
N CYS A 297 -14.29 -0.15 -6.65
CA CYS A 297 -14.34 1.29 -6.91
C CYS A 297 -13.47 2.11 -5.95
N GLY A 298 -13.25 1.62 -4.73
CA GLY A 298 -12.41 2.29 -3.75
C GLY A 298 -10.91 2.11 -4.01
N ARG A 299 -10.53 1.08 -4.77
CA ARG A 299 -9.14 0.70 -5.03
C ARG A 299 -8.67 0.96 -6.46
N SER A 300 -9.60 1.14 -7.39
CA SER A 300 -9.31 1.32 -8.81
C SER A 300 -10.23 2.36 -9.44
N ASP A 301 -9.62 3.40 -10.00
CA ASP A 301 -10.35 4.40 -10.79
C ASP A 301 -10.89 3.81 -12.10
N TYR A 302 -10.27 2.75 -12.62
CA TYR A 302 -10.80 2.00 -13.76
C TYR A 302 -12.15 1.36 -13.42
N PHE A 303 -12.24 0.58 -12.33
CA PHE A 303 -13.51 -0.04 -11.94
C PHE A 303 -14.56 0.99 -11.53
N LYS A 304 -14.12 2.09 -10.90
CA LYS A 304 -15.00 3.21 -10.59
C LYS A 304 -15.60 3.82 -11.87
N ALA A 305 -14.80 4.11 -12.88
CA ALA A 305 -15.28 4.62 -14.17
C ALA A 305 -16.17 3.60 -14.88
N LEU A 306 -15.71 2.35 -14.99
CA LEU A 306 -16.43 1.24 -15.61
C LEU A 306 -17.84 1.09 -15.01
N LEU A 307 -17.94 1.04 -13.68
CA LEU A 307 -19.21 0.79 -13.00
C LEU A 307 -20.11 2.02 -12.93
N ILE A 308 -19.56 3.24 -12.96
CA ILE A 308 -20.36 4.47 -13.11
C ILE A 308 -20.97 4.54 -14.51
N ASP A 309 -20.17 4.29 -15.55
CA ASP A 309 -20.61 4.37 -16.95
C ASP A 309 -21.57 3.23 -17.33
N HIS A 310 -21.34 2.01 -16.84
CA HIS A 310 -22.24 0.88 -17.08
C HIS A 310 -23.55 0.93 -16.28
N PHE A 311 -23.60 1.64 -15.15
CA PHE A 311 -24.75 1.61 -14.23
C PHE A 311 -25.26 3.00 -13.81
N SER A 312 -25.26 3.95 -14.73
CA SER A 312 -25.85 5.29 -14.52
C SER A 312 -27.38 5.30 -14.36
N GLU A 313 -28.07 4.18 -14.55
CA GLU A 313 -29.53 4.08 -14.44
C GLU A 313 -29.96 3.04 -13.40
N ARG A 314 -30.32 3.48 -12.19
CA ARG A 314 -31.30 2.72 -11.39
C ARG A 314 -32.67 2.89 -12.06
N PRO A 315 -33.43 1.83 -12.36
CA PRO A 315 -34.87 1.99 -12.45
C PRO A 315 -35.38 2.39 -11.07
N LYS A 316 -36.09 3.51 -11.00
CA LYS A 316 -36.90 3.85 -9.84
C LYS A 316 -38.02 2.81 -9.70
N GLU A 317 -38.09 2.25 -8.48
CA GLU A 317 -39.28 1.79 -7.75
C GLU A 317 -40.15 0.66 -8.38
N ASP A 318 -40.71 -0.14 -7.47
CA ASP A 318 -41.88 -1.04 -7.65
C ASP A 318 -41.69 -2.52 -8.00
N SER A 319 -40.70 -3.21 -7.43
CA SER A 319 -40.84 -4.67 -7.24
C SER A 319 -40.19 -5.16 -5.94
N GLU A 320 -40.96 -5.86 -5.10
CA GLU A 320 -40.51 -6.55 -3.88
C GLU A 320 -39.54 -7.73 -4.14
N THR A 321 -39.12 -7.95 -5.38
CA THR A 321 -38.07 -8.90 -5.77
C THR A 321 -36.74 -8.16 -5.89
N GLU A 322 -35.71 -8.66 -5.19
CA GLU A 322 -34.33 -8.19 -5.33
C GLU A 322 -33.96 -8.13 -6.83
N ALA A 323 -33.55 -6.94 -7.28
CA ALA A 323 -33.09 -6.78 -8.66
C ALA A 323 -31.88 -7.70 -8.88
N PRO A 324 -31.78 -8.37 -10.05
CA PRO A 324 -30.67 -9.27 -10.31
C PRO A 324 -29.33 -8.53 -10.22
N ILE A 325 -28.31 -9.19 -9.66
CA ILE A 325 -26.96 -8.63 -9.55
C ILE A 325 -26.47 -8.23 -10.95
N PRO A 326 -26.01 -6.99 -11.15
CA PRO A 326 -25.55 -6.54 -12.46
C PRO A 326 -24.31 -7.33 -12.90
N VAL A 327 -24.30 -7.77 -14.16
CA VAL A 327 -23.20 -8.54 -14.76
C VAL A 327 -22.41 -7.66 -15.73
N VAL A 328 -21.09 -7.66 -15.60
CA VAL A 328 -20.13 -6.96 -16.47
C VAL A 328 -19.19 -7.97 -17.09
N GLU A 329 -19.11 -8.00 -18.42
CA GLU A 329 -18.16 -8.86 -19.13
C GLU A 329 -16.79 -8.18 -19.22
N LEU A 330 -15.73 -8.88 -18.83
CA LEU A 330 -14.35 -8.40 -19.02
C LEU A 330 -13.69 -9.21 -20.12
N HIS A 331 -13.13 -8.48 -21.09
CA HIS A 331 -12.35 -9.05 -22.19
C HIS A 331 -10.84 -8.88 -21.93
N ASP A 332 -10.01 -9.64 -22.66
CA ASP A 332 -8.54 -9.56 -22.63
C ASP A 332 -7.85 -9.80 -21.28
N VAL A 333 -8.56 -10.46 -20.36
CA VAL A 333 -8.05 -10.92 -19.06
C VAL A 333 -8.46 -12.39 -18.85
N SER A 334 -7.52 -13.21 -18.38
CA SER A 334 -7.82 -14.60 -18.01
C SER A 334 -8.44 -14.68 -16.63
N ALA A 335 -9.22 -15.73 -16.37
CA ALA A 335 -9.85 -15.95 -15.07
C ALA A 335 -8.78 -16.04 -13.94
N TYR A 336 -7.63 -16.65 -14.22
CA TYR A 336 -6.49 -16.68 -13.30
C TYR A 336 -5.93 -15.29 -13.01
N VAL A 337 -5.68 -14.47 -14.03
CA VAL A 337 -5.12 -13.12 -13.80
C VAL A 337 -6.11 -12.25 -13.04
N PHE A 338 -7.41 -12.32 -13.38
CA PHE A 338 -8.44 -11.61 -12.65
C PHE A 338 -8.54 -12.07 -11.18
N SER A 339 -8.34 -13.37 -10.92
CA SER A 339 -8.23 -13.92 -9.56
C SER A 339 -7.14 -13.19 -8.73
N ARG A 340 -5.98 -12.91 -9.33
CA ARG A 340 -4.86 -12.24 -8.65
C ARG A 340 -5.17 -10.77 -8.37
N VAL A 341 -5.86 -10.11 -9.31
CA VAL A 341 -6.36 -8.74 -9.15
C VAL A 341 -7.33 -8.65 -7.99
N LEU A 342 -8.30 -9.58 -7.88
CA LEU A 342 -9.25 -9.59 -6.78
C LEU A 342 -8.54 -9.77 -5.43
N TYR A 343 -7.63 -10.73 -5.31
CA TYR A 343 -6.82 -10.87 -4.10
C TYR A 343 -6.15 -9.54 -3.72
N TYR A 344 -5.46 -8.89 -4.65
CA TYR A 344 -4.81 -7.62 -4.39
C TYR A 344 -5.78 -6.51 -3.96
N ILE A 345 -6.94 -6.40 -4.61
CA ILE A 345 -7.94 -5.36 -4.30
C ILE A 345 -8.47 -5.53 -2.87
N TYR A 346 -8.70 -6.77 -2.44
CA TYR A 346 -9.28 -7.07 -1.13
C TYR A 346 -8.25 -7.16 -0.01
N GLN A 347 -7.02 -7.63 -0.21
CA GLN A 347 -6.05 -7.86 0.88
C GLN A 347 -4.74 -7.08 0.76
N ASP A 348 -4.64 -6.16 -0.23
CA ASP A 348 -3.45 -5.37 -0.59
C ASP A 348 -2.21 -6.18 -0.99
N SER A 349 -2.35 -7.49 -1.15
CA SER A 349 -1.28 -8.39 -1.59
C SER A 349 -1.82 -9.55 -2.39
N THR A 350 -1.00 -10.10 -3.28
CA THR A 350 -1.36 -11.30 -4.02
C THR A 350 -0.10 -12.06 -4.39
N GLU A 351 -0.19 -13.39 -4.38
CA GLU A 351 0.89 -14.23 -4.86
C GLU A 351 0.87 -14.23 -6.38
N VAL A 352 1.94 -13.74 -7.00
CA VAL A 352 2.11 -13.70 -8.45
C VAL A 352 3.19 -14.71 -8.85
N SER A 353 2.81 -15.70 -9.66
CA SER A 353 3.78 -16.64 -10.23
C SER A 353 4.69 -15.93 -11.24
N PRO A 354 6.01 -16.23 -11.27
CA PRO A 354 6.92 -15.72 -12.30
C PRO A 354 6.43 -15.98 -13.73
N ASP A 355 5.74 -17.10 -13.95
CA ASP A 355 5.24 -17.49 -15.29
C ASP A 355 4.15 -16.53 -15.81
N HIS A 356 3.40 -15.89 -14.92
CA HIS A 356 2.27 -15.02 -15.26
C HIS A 356 2.52 -13.56 -14.90
N VAL A 357 3.71 -13.21 -14.41
CA VAL A 357 3.97 -11.89 -13.80
C VAL A 357 3.78 -10.73 -14.77
N PHE A 358 4.12 -10.92 -16.05
CA PHE A 358 3.92 -9.91 -17.08
C PHE A 358 2.45 -9.74 -17.48
N GLU A 359 1.66 -10.82 -17.48
CA GLU A 359 0.22 -10.72 -17.73
C GLU A 359 -0.48 -9.98 -16.59
N VAL A 360 -0.12 -10.30 -15.34
CA VAL A 360 -0.62 -9.59 -14.16
C VAL A 360 -0.17 -8.12 -14.18
N LEU A 361 1.08 -7.84 -14.56
CA LEU A 361 1.59 -6.46 -14.67
C LEU A 361 0.80 -5.64 -15.70
N ARG A 362 0.53 -6.21 -16.88
CA ARG A 362 -0.26 -5.56 -17.93
C ARG A 362 -1.67 -5.23 -17.46
N VAL A 363 -2.34 -6.19 -16.80
CA VAL A 363 -3.70 -5.98 -16.28
C VAL A 363 -3.71 -5.01 -15.11
N ALA A 364 -2.69 -5.05 -14.24
CA ALA A 364 -2.54 -4.09 -13.14
C ALA A 364 -2.41 -2.65 -13.66
N ASP A 365 -1.68 -2.45 -14.76
CA ASP A 365 -1.57 -1.16 -15.43
C ASP A 365 -2.91 -0.72 -16.04
N MET A 366 -3.55 -1.60 -16.82
CA MET A 366 -4.85 -1.35 -17.44
C MET A 366 -5.94 -1.00 -16.41
N TYR A 367 -5.93 -1.69 -15.25
CA TYR A 367 -6.89 -1.46 -14.17
C TYR A 367 -6.46 -0.37 -13.18
N LEU A 368 -5.38 0.37 -13.48
CA LEU A 368 -4.90 1.49 -12.67
C LEU A 368 -4.61 1.08 -11.21
N LEU A 369 -3.90 -0.04 -11.04
CA LEU A 369 -3.52 -0.63 -9.76
C LEU A 369 -2.00 -0.50 -9.52
N PRO A 370 -1.49 0.71 -9.18
CA PRO A 370 -0.05 0.95 -9.07
C PRO A 370 0.64 0.11 -8.00
N GLY A 371 -0.06 -0.24 -6.91
CA GLY A 371 0.52 -1.12 -5.89
C GLY A 371 0.70 -2.57 -6.39
N LEU A 372 -0.20 -3.08 -7.24
CA LEU A 372 -0.03 -4.38 -7.88
C LEU A 372 1.09 -4.37 -8.91
N LYS A 373 1.23 -3.30 -9.70
CA LYS A 373 2.38 -3.11 -10.60
C LYS A 373 3.71 -3.21 -9.84
N ARG A 374 3.80 -2.57 -8.66
CA ARG A 374 4.98 -2.66 -7.79
C ARG A 374 5.22 -4.09 -7.26
N GLN A 375 4.18 -4.85 -6.93
CA GLN A 375 4.33 -6.25 -6.53
C GLN A 375 4.86 -7.12 -7.67
N CYS A 376 4.34 -6.95 -8.89
CA CYS A 376 4.88 -7.60 -10.09
C CYS A 376 6.36 -7.23 -10.31
N ALA A 377 6.70 -5.94 -10.19
CA ALA A 377 8.07 -5.47 -10.34
C ALA A 377 9.04 -6.13 -9.33
N ASN A 378 8.62 -6.26 -8.07
CA ASN A 378 9.41 -6.94 -7.05
C ASN A 378 9.68 -8.42 -7.42
N VAL A 379 8.66 -9.14 -7.92
CA VAL A 379 8.82 -10.53 -8.38
C VAL A 379 9.78 -10.58 -9.57
N ILE A 380 9.60 -9.73 -10.58
CA ILE A 380 10.48 -9.67 -11.76
C ILE A 380 11.93 -9.42 -11.35
N SER A 381 12.17 -8.47 -10.43
CA SER A 381 13.53 -8.11 -9.99
C SER A 381 14.30 -9.26 -9.32
N GLN A 382 13.59 -10.22 -8.71
CA GLN A 382 14.21 -11.38 -8.06
C GLN A 382 14.67 -12.45 -9.05
N HIS A 383 14.18 -12.38 -10.29
CA HIS A 383 14.45 -13.34 -11.35
C HIS A 383 15.26 -12.74 -12.50
N LEU A 384 15.97 -11.63 -12.27
CA LEU A 384 16.85 -11.03 -13.27
C LEU A 384 18.04 -11.94 -13.60
N ASP A 385 18.28 -12.12 -14.90
CA ASP A 385 19.40 -12.86 -15.45
C ASP A 385 20.00 -12.19 -16.70
N GLU A 386 21.11 -12.74 -17.18
CA GLU A 386 21.87 -12.23 -18.34
C GLU A 386 21.05 -12.21 -19.64
N ASN A 387 20.04 -13.08 -19.78
CA ASN A 387 19.22 -13.20 -20.98
C ASN A 387 17.97 -12.31 -20.91
N ASN A 388 17.49 -11.99 -19.71
CA ASN A 388 16.23 -11.29 -19.53
C ASN A 388 16.36 -9.82 -19.10
N VAL A 389 17.53 -9.36 -18.63
CA VAL A 389 17.66 -8.02 -18.03
C VAL A 389 17.32 -6.89 -19.02
N ILE A 390 17.70 -7.02 -20.30
CA ILE A 390 17.43 -6.02 -21.34
C ILE A 390 15.92 -5.93 -21.66
N PRO A 391 15.21 -7.04 -21.99
CA PRO A 391 13.76 -6.95 -22.20
C PRO A 391 13.00 -6.54 -20.92
N VAL A 392 13.49 -6.89 -19.73
CA VAL A 392 12.89 -6.42 -18.47
C VAL A 392 13.07 -4.91 -18.30
N LEU A 393 14.24 -4.34 -18.63
CA LEU A 393 14.48 -2.90 -18.61
C LEU A 393 13.55 -2.16 -19.59
N ARG A 394 13.36 -2.70 -20.79
CA ARG A 394 12.38 -2.13 -21.74
C ARG A 394 10.96 -2.18 -21.18
N ALA A 395 10.58 -3.29 -20.54
CA ALA A 395 9.28 -3.43 -19.90
C ALA A 395 9.12 -2.48 -18.70
N SER A 396 10.16 -2.28 -17.87
CA SER A 396 10.09 -1.35 -16.73
C SER A 396 9.86 0.08 -17.18
N ARG A 397 10.47 0.50 -18.29
CA ARG A 397 10.21 1.81 -18.91
C ARG A 397 8.79 1.92 -19.46
N LEU A 398 8.33 0.89 -20.20
CA LEU A 398 6.97 0.86 -20.75
C LEU A 398 5.89 0.97 -19.67
N PHE A 399 6.09 0.30 -18.53
CA PHE A 399 5.15 0.32 -17.41
C PHE A 399 5.49 1.37 -16.35
N GLU A 400 6.41 2.30 -16.61
CA GLU A 400 6.77 3.38 -15.67
C GLU A 400 7.15 2.85 -14.26
N LEU A 401 8.09 1.90 -14.21
CA LEU A 401 8.59 1.24 -13.00
C LEU A 401 10.04 1.67 -12.70
N PRO A 402 10.28 2.87 -12.17
CA PRO A 402 11.62 3.44 -12.03
C PRO A 402 12.54 2.63 -11.11
N ARG A 403 11.98 2.00 -10.07
CA ARG A 403 12.74 1.12 -9.18
C ARG A 403 13.22 -0.14 -9.88
N LEU A 404 12.40 -0.73 -10.75
CA LEU A 404 12.81 -1.91 -11.51
C LEU A 404 13.84 -1.55 -12.57
N GLU A 405 13.72 -0.36 -13.18
CA GLU A 405 14.72 0.19 -14.10
C GLU A 405 16.10 0.33 -13.42
N ASP A 406 16.16 0.93 -12.22
CA ASP A 406 17.39 1.03 -11.42
C ASP A 406 17.96 -0.36 -11.06
N GLN A 407 17.10 -1.32 -10.69
CA GLN A 407 17.52 -2.70 -10.41
C GLN A 407 18.09 -3.39 -11.65
N CYS A 408 17.54 -3.12 -12.84
CA CYS A 408 18.06 -3.64 -14.10
C CYS A 408 19.43 -3.06 -14.42
N THR A 409 19.61 -1.75 -14.33
CA THR A 409 20.91 -1.11 -14.62
C THR A 409 21.98 -1.48 -13.59
N GLU A 410 21.60 -1.65 -12.32
CA GLU A 410 22.48 -2.21 -11.28
C GLU A 410 22.91 -3.65 -11.63
N TYR A 411 21.97 -4.49 -12.09
CA TYR A 411 22.30 -5.85 -12.53
C TYR A 411 23.21 -5.85 -13.76
N MET A 412 22.90 -5.04 -14.78
CA MET A 412 23.71 -4.90 -15.99
C MET A 412 25.13 -4.46 -15.68
N ALA A 413 25.33 -3.53 -14.75
CA ALA A 413 26.66 -3.12 -14.28
C ALA A 413 27.47 -4.29 -13.67
N LYS A 414 26.79 -5.25 -13.02
CA LYS A 414 27.45 -6.45 -12.46
C LYS A 414 27.92 -7.42 -13.55
N VAL A 415 27.13 -7.60 -14.60
CA VAL A 415 27.38 -8.56 -15.69
C VAL A 415 27.85 -7.92 -17.00
N LEU A 416 28.32 -6.66 -16.96
CA LEU A 416 28.60 -5.86 -18.15
C LEU A 416 29.55 -6.54 -19.14
N ASP A 417 30.57 -7.24 -18.65
CA ASP A 417 31.56 -7.94 -19.47
C ASP A 417 30.93 -8.94 -20.44
N LYS A 418 29.77 -9.49 -20.10
CA LYS A 418 29.00 -10.40 -20.95
C LYS A 418 28.03 -9.67 -21.87
N LEU A 419 27.48 -8.55 -21.43
CA LEU A 419 26.48 -7.78 -22.17
C LEU A 419 27.09 -6.94 -23.30
N VAL A 420 28.31 -6.41 -23.12
CA VAL A 420 28.97 -5.55 -24.13
C VAL A 420 29.15 -6.25 -25.48
N GLU A 421 29.26 -7.58 -25.48
CA GLU A 421 29.41 -8.37 -26.69
C GLU A 421 28.07 -8.68 -27.39
N THR A 422 26.92 -8.46 -26.76
CA THR A 422 25.61 -8.82 -27.32
C THR A 422 25.05 -7.73 -28.24
N ASP A 423 24.36 -8.16 -29.30
CA ASP A 423 23.67 -7.25 -30.22
C ASP A 423 22.47 -6.56 -29.53
N ASP A 424 21.76 -7.27 -28.64
CA ASP A 424 20.62 -6.73 -27.90
C ASP A 424 21.01 -5.50 -27.05
N PHE A 425 22.20 -5.53 -26.42
CA PHE A 425 22.69 -4.40 -25.64
C PHE A 425 23.14 -3.25 -26.54
N ALA A 426 23.78 -3.56 -27.66
CA ALA A 426 24.14 -2.56 -28.67
C ALA A 426 22.89 -1.84 -29.23
N ASP A 427 21.80 -2.59 -29.47
CA ASP A 427 20.53 -2.03 -29.92
C ASP A 427 19.89 -1.13 -28.87
N LEU A 428 19.89 -1.54 -27.61
CA LEU A 428 19.41 -0.70 -26.50
C LEU A 428 20.17 0.64 -26.41
N VAL A 429 21.50 0.62 -26.53
CA VAL A 429 22.32 1.85 -26.51
C VAL A 429 22.01 2.75 -27.71
N ARG A 430 21.81 2.18 -28.90
CA ARG A 430 21.40 2.93 -30.10
C ARG A 430 20.01 3.54 -29.93
N GLU A 431 19.06 2.80 -29.37
CA GLU A 431 17.70 3.26 -29.09
C GLU A 431 17.72 4.48 -28.16
N ASP A 432 18.47 4.43 -27.06
CA ASP A 432 18.59 5.53 -26.11
C ASP A 432 19.31 6.74 -26.73
N ALA A 433 20.39 6.51 -27.48
CA ALA A 433 21.11 7.58 -28.18
C ALA A 433 20.21 8.32 -29.21
N ALA A 434 19.42 7.56 -29.98
CA ALA A 434 18.47 8.13 -30.92
C ALA A 434 17.36 8.94 -30.24
N GLN A 435 16.93 8.54 -29.03
CA GLN A 435 15.94 9.30 -28.26
C GLN A 435 16.49 10.64 -27.77
N VAL A 436 17.76 10.70 -27.36
CA VAL A 436 18.43 11.95 -26.99
C VAL A 436 18.58 12.88 -28.19
N GLU A 437 19.07 12.34 -29.33
CA GLU A 437 19.21 13.12 -30.56
C GLU A 437 17.86 13.68 -31.05
N ALA A 438 16.80 12.88 -30.99
CA ALA A 438 15.45 13.30 -31.38
C ALA A 438 14.89 14.43 -30.51
N ARG A 439 15.39 14.61 -29.29
CA ARG A 439 15.01 15.72 -28.39
C ARG A 439 15.88 16.97 -28.58
N GLU A 440 16.85 16.94 -29.50
CA GLU A 440 17.89 17.97 -29.67
C GLU A 440 18.67 18.24 -28.37
N GLU A 441 18.75 17.24 -27.50
CA GLU A 441 19.50 17.30 -26.24
C GLU A 441 20.96 16.95 -26.51
N THR A 442 21.89 17.64 -25.84
CA THR A 442 23.32 17.27 -25.84
C THR A 442 23.66 16.40 -24.62
N ASP A 443 22.66 15.72 -24.07
CA ASP A 443 22.83 14.89 -22.88
C ASP A 443 23.53 13.58 -23.23
N SER A 444 24.13 12.97 -22.21
CA SER A 444 24.70 11.64 -22.29
C SER A 444 23.61 10.57 -22.38
N ILE A 445 23.97 9.41 -22.93
CA ILE A 445 23.03 8.32 -23.18
C ILE A 445 22.53 7.76 -21.84
N PRO A 446 21.21 7.80 -21.52
CA PRO A 446 20.71 7.51 -20.18
C PRO A 446 21.13 6.14 -19.62
N VAL A 447 20.94 5.05 -20.39
CA VAL A 447 21.34 3.71 -19.94
C VAL A 447 22.84 3.59 -19.66
N VAL A 448 23.67 4.30 -20.43
CA VAL A 448 25.13 4.30 -20.27
C VAL A 448 25.50 4.99 -18.97
N ASP A 449 24.88 6.13 -18.67
CA ASP A 449 25.10 6.88 -17.43
C ASP A 449 24.65 6.11 -16.18
N ASP A 450 23.49 5.47 -16.23
CA ASP A 450 22.99 4.67 -15.12
C ASP A 450 23.93 3.50 -14.82
N ILE A 451 24.41 2.81 -15.86
CA ILE A 451 25.40 1.73 -15.70
C ILE A 451 26.72 2.28 -15.15
N ARG A 452 27.24 3.39 -15.68
CA ARG A 452 28.46 4.05 -15.17
C ARG A 452 28.31 4.46 -13.70
N TYR A 453 27.14 4.98 -13.33
CA TYR A 453 26.83 5.32 -11.95
C TYR A 453 26.94 4.09 -11.04
N HIS A 454 26.32 2.97 -11.40
CA HIS A 454 26.36 1.74 -10.58
C HIS A 454 27.74 1.09 -10.52
N ILE A 455 28.54 1.19 -11.58
CA ILE A 455 29.94 0.75 -11.58
C ILE A 455 30.77 1.55 -10.57
N THR A 456 30.58 2.87 -10.55
CA THR A 456 31.40 3.79 -9.74
C THR A 456 30.92 3.92 -8.29
N SER A 457 29.63 3.76 -8.02
CA SER A 457 29.03 3.93 -6.69
C SER A 457 29.47 2.89 -5.66
N ASN A 458 29.92 1.71 -6.11
CA ASN A 458 30.22 0.56 -5.24
C ASN A 458 31.73 0.32 -5.02
N VAL A 459 32.61 1.20 -5.50
CA VAL A 459 34.06 1.03 -5.40
C VAL A 459 34.58 1.43 -4.02
N GLN A 460 34.88 0.44 -3.17
CA GLN A 460 35.41 0.66 -1.82
C GLN A 460 36.85 0.17 -1.63
N THR A 461 37.40 -0.60 -2.58
CA THR A 461 38.73 -1.23 -2.47
C THR A 461 39.53 -1.05 -3.75
N TYR A 462 40.87 -1.17 -3.69
CA TYR A 462 41.74 -1.10 -4.86
C TYR A 462 41.42 -2.18 -5.91
N SER A 463 41.09 -3.40 -5.49
CA SER A 463 40.69 -4.47 -6.41
C SER A 463 39.37 -4.14 -7.13
N ALA A 464 38.42 -3.52 -6.42
CA ALA A 464 37.16 -3.09 -7.01
C ALA A 464 37.35 -1.90 -7.97
N LEU A 465 38.38 -1.07 -7.75
CA LEU A 465 38.72 0.04 -8.63
C LEU A 465 39.26 -0.45 -9.98
N ASP A 466 40.13 -1.46 -9.97
CA ASP A 466 40.65 -2.06 -11.20
C ASP A 466 39.53 -2.75 -12.01
N GLU A 467 38.64 -3.48 -11.35
CA GLU A 467 37.46 -4.10 -12.00
C GLU A 467 36.51 -3.03 -12.58
N ALA A 468 36.24 -1.96 -11.83
CA ALA A 468 35.41 -0.85 -12.32
C ALA A 468 36.02 -0.18 -13.55
N ASN A 469 37.32 0.08 -13.56
CA ASN A 469 38.01 0.65 -14.72
C ASN A 469 37.95 -0.25 -15.96
N GLN A 470 38.03 -1.57 -15.77
CA GLN A 470 37.87 -2.54 -16.88
C GLN A 470 36.46 -2.48 -17.47
N LYS A 471 35.43 -2.44 -16.62
CA LYS A 471 34.02 -2.32 -17.03
C LYS A 471 33.74 -0.99 -17.76
N LEU A 472 34.29 0.12 -17.26
CA LEU A 472 34.17 1.42 -17.93
C LEU A 472 34.85 1.40 -19.31
N ALA A 473 36.05 0.83 -19.42
CA ALA A 473 36.74 0.69 -20.70
C ALA A 473 35.98 -0.19 -21.70
N ALA A 474 35.30 -1.24 -21.23
CA ALA A 474 34.44 -2.08 -22.07
C ALA A 474 33.23 -1.30 -22.63
N LEU A 475 32.64 -0.43 -21.81
CA LEU A 475 31.55 0.46 -22.23
C LEU A 475 32.01 1.49 -23.26
N ASP A 476 33.17 2.13 -23.04
CA ASP A 476 33.73 3.10 -23.99
C ASP A 476 34.09 2.42 -25.33
N TRP A 477 34.62 1.19 -25.29
CA TRP A 477 34.85 0.40 -26.49
C TRP A 477 33.55 0.11 -27.27
N LEU A 478 32.45 -0.17 -26.56
CA LEU A 478 31.14 -0.35 -27.20
C LEU A 478 30.70 0.93 -27.91
N LEU A 479 30.81 2.08 -27.25
CA LEU A 479 30.40 3.38 -27.80
C LEU A 479 31.21 3.75 -29.05
N ASP A 480 32.53 3.57 -28.99
CA ASP A 480 33.43 3.73 -30.14
C ASP A 480 33.03 2.83 -31.31
N ARG A 481 32.71 1.55 -31.02
CA ARG A 481 32.24 0.58 -32.03
C ARG A 481 30.91 1.01 -32.66
N LEU A 482 30.05 1.68 -31.90
CA LEU A 482 28.76 2.18 -32.36
C LEU A 482 28.85 3.55 -33.06
N GLY A 483 29.99 4.23 -32.98
CA GLY A 483 30.17 5.59 -33.51
C GLY A 483 29.40 6.64 -32.70
N LEU A 484 29.18 6.39 -31.42
CA LEU A 484 28.48 7.29 -30.50
C LEU A 484 29.51 8.01 -29.62
N GLU A 485 29.32 9.32 -29.41
CA GLU A 485 30.10 10.03 -28.39
C GLU A 485 29.55 9.68 -27.00
N GLY A 486 30.46 9.26 -26.12
CA GLY A 486 30.14 8.74 -24.79
C GLY A 486 30.06 9.78 -23.70
#